data_AF-A0A2B2BEA6-F1
#
_entry.id   AF-A0A2B2BEA6-F1
#
_cell.length_a   1.000
_cell.length_b   1.000
_cell.length_c   1.000
_cell.angle_alpha   90.00
_cell.angle_beta   90.00
_cell.angle_gamma   90.00
#
_symmetry.space_group_name_H-M   'P 1'
#
loop_
_entity.id
_entity.type
_entity.pdbx_description
1 polymer ?
#
loop_
_entity_poly.entity_id
_entity_poly.type
_entity_poly.pdbx_seq_one_letter_code
_entity_poly.pdbx_strand_id
1 'polypeptide(L)'
;DEGKVKRHISPNSFKREWAVAFGDKKAFNYLLNGEHYSFDPISPDAVITTNIAWQYSDVNVVAVHHALLTSGLLIGDVDIVCT
;
A
#
# COMPACT_ATOMS: atom_id res chain seq x y z
N ASP A 1 15.87 21.70 3.12
CA ASP A 1 14.50 21.37 2.66
C ASP A 1 13.46 21.38 3.79
N GLU A 2 13.66 22.19 4.83
CA GLU A 2 12.71 22.29 5.95
C GLU A 2 11.60 23.29 5.58
N GLY A 3 10.38 22.78 5.39
CA GLY A 3 9.18 23.60 5.15
C GLY A 3 8.37 23.28 3.88
N LYS A 4 8.80 22.34 3.02
CA LYS A 4 8.01 21.94 1.84
C LYS A 4 7.00 20.85 2.21
N VAL A 5 5.71 21.19 2.12
CA VAL A 5 4.62 20.21 2.22
C VAL A 5 4.62 19.34 0.97
N LYS A 6 4.83 18.03 1.13
CA LYS A 6 4.73 17.05 0.05
C LYS A 6 3.36 16.38 0.06
N ARG A 7 2.82 16.07 -1.11
CA ARG A 7 1.60 15.29 -1.28
C ARG A 7 1.95 14.04 -2.07
N HIS A 8 1.50 12.90 -1.60
CA HIS A 8 1.69 11.61 -2.24
C HIS A 8 0.36 10.89 -2.30
N ILE A 9 0.05 10.30 -3.45
CA ILE A 9 -1.16 9.51 -3.66
C ILE A 9 -0.71 8.15 -4.17
N SER A 10 -1.18 7.10 -3.50
CA SER A 10 -0.94 5.72 -3.89
C SER A 10 -2.29 5.00 -4.01
N PRO A 11 -2.52 4.23 -5.08
CA PRO A 11 -3.76 3.51 -5.26
C PRO A 11 -3.86 2.32 -4.28
N ASN A 12 -5.09 1.93 -3.94
CA ASN A 12 -5.39 0.82 -3.04
C ASN A 12 -5.53 -0.53 -3.75
N SER A 13 -4.87 -0.70 -4.90
CA SER A 13 -4.97 -1.87 -5.76
C SER A 13 -4.05 -2.99 -5.26
N PHE A 14 -4.61 -3.87 -4.42
CA PHE A 14 -3.91 -5.02 -3.86
C PHE A 14 -4.67 -6.32 -4.12
N LYS A 15 -3.91 -7.38 -4.39
CA LYS A 15 -4.42 -8.75 -4.50
C LYS A 15 -3.89 -9.62 -3.37
N ARG A 16 -4.67 -10.65 -2.99
CA ARG A 16 -4.33 -11.61 -1.91
C ARG A 16 -3.44 -12.76 -2.39
N GLU A 17 -2.43 -12.42 -3.17
CA GLU A 17 -1.46 -13.36 -3.72
C GLU A 17 -0.13 -12.65 -3.88
N TRP A 18 0.98 -13.40 -3.98
CA TRP A 18 2.26 -12.81 -4.38
C TRP A 18 2.26 -12.43 -5.86
N ALA A 19 2.86 -11.27 -6.13
CA ALA A 19 3.23 -10.92 -7.49
C ALA A 19 4.58 -11.58 -7.80
N VAL A 20 4.61 -12.31 -8.90
CA VAL A 20 5.85 -12.79 -9.50
C VAL A 20 6.32 -11.70 -10.46
N ALA A 21 7.45 -11.07 -10.14
CA ALA A 21 8.14 -10.21 -11.09
C ALA A 21 9.12 -11.04 -11.91
N PHE A 22 8.95 -11.01 -13.23
CA PHE A 22 9.95 -11.51 -14.16
C PHE A 22 10.79 -10.32 -14.66
N GLY A 23 12.12 -10.40 -14.50
CA GLY A 23 13.07 -9.35 -14.88
C GLY A 23 13.24 -8.24 -13.85
N ASP A 24 13.58 -7.01 -14.30
CA ASP A 24 13.93 -5.86 -13.43
C ASP A 24 12.72 -5.11 -12.85
N LYS A 25 11.49 -5.61 -13.04
CA LYS A 25 10.30 -4.98 -12.45
C LYS A 25 10.27 -5.26 -10.95
N LYS A 26 10.26 -4.20 -10.13
CA LYS A 26 10.11 -4.34 -8.69
C LYS A 26 8.67 -4.74 -8.34
N ALA A 27 8.49 -5.97 -7.83
CA ALA A 27 7.25 -6.37 -7.17
C ALA A 27 7.28 -5.95 -5.69
N PHE A 28 6.13 -5.54 -5.17
CA PHE A 28 5.93 -5.27 -3.75
C PHE A 28 5.04 -6.37 -3.17
N ASN A 29 5.68 -7.32 -2.48
CA ASN A 29 5.03 -8.43 -1.82
C ASN A 29 5.07 -8.21 -0.30
N TYR A 30 3.92 -8.34 0.34
CA TYR A 30 3.69 -8.11 1.76
C TYR A 30 3.16 -9.39 2.41
N LEU A 31 3.55 -9.61 3.67
CA LEU A 31 3.02 -10.65 4.54
C LEU A 31 2.42 -9.96 5.76
N LEU A 32 1.12 -10.12 5.97
CA LEU A 32 0.42 -9.55 7.12
C LEU A 32 -0.59 -10.58 7.63
N ASN A 33 -0.60 -10.83 8.94
CA ASN A 33 -1.52 -11.79 9.58
C ASN A 33 -1.55 -13.21 8.95
N GLY A 34 -0.43 -13.65 8.34
CA GLY A 34 -0.35 -14.95 7.67
C GLY A 34 -0.89 -14.99 6.25
N GLU A 35 -1.45 -13.88 5.77
CA GLU A 35 -1.95 -13.71 4.41
C GLU A 35 -0.91 -12.97 3.55
N HIS A 36 -0.86 -13.36 2.27
CA HIS A 36 0.04 -12.77 1.29
C HIS A 36 -0.68 -11.69 0.48
N TYR A 37 -0.06 -10.52 0.36
CA TYR A 37 -0.58 -9.42 -0.45
C TYR A 37 0.47 -8.95 -1.45
N SER A 38 0.02 -8.48 -2.61
CA SER A 38 0.89 -7.77 -3.54
C SER A 38 0.21 -6.58 -4.16
N PHE A 39 1.02 -5.56 -4.45
CA PHE A 39 0.57 -4.39 -5.20
C PHE A 39 0.42 -4.74 -6.68
N ASP A 40 -0.74 -4.45 -7.24
CA ASP A 40 -1.04 -4.68 -8.65
C ASP A 40 -1.54 -3.39 -9.32
N PRO A 41 -0.75 -2.76 -10.20
CA PRO A 41 -1.12 -1.49 -10.83
C PRO A 41 -2.27 -1.62 -11.84
N ILE A 42 -2.67 -2.83 -12.22
CA ILE A 42 -3.71 -3.10 -13.23
C ILE A 42 -4.92 -3.79 -12.59
N SER A 43 -4.91 -4.05 -11.29
CA SER A 43 -6.00 -4.79 -10.64
C SER A 43 -7.35 -4.09 -10.89
N PRO A 44 -8.31 -4.76 -11.55
CA PRO A 44 -9.67 -4.26 -11.71
C PRO A 44 -10.44 -4.28 -10.38
N ASP A 45 -9.93 -5.01 -9.38
CA ASP A 45 -10.47 -5.11 -8.03
C ASP A 45 -9.95 -3.97 -7.13
N ALA A 46 -9.90 -2.74 -7.64
CA ALA A 46 -9.76 -1.58 -6.78
C ALA A 46 -10.92 -1.61 -5.78
N VAL A 47 -10.64 -2.05 -4.55
CA VAL A 47 -11.67 -2.33 -3.56
C VAL A 47 -12.43 -1.03 -3.34
N ILE A 48 -13.74 -1.08 -3.58
CA ILE A 48 -14.62 0.07 -3.48
C ILE A 48 -14.53 0.60 -2.04
N THR A 49 -13.92 1.78 -1.88
CA THR A 49 -13.58 2.40 -0.58
C THR A 49 -14.78 2.83 0.26
N THR A 50 -16.00 2.62 -0.26
CA THR A 50 -17.26 2.79 0.49
C THR A 50 -17.62 1.59 1.35
N ASN A 51 -16.83 0.52 1.33
CA ASN A 51 -17.03 -0.62 2.22
C ASN A 51 -16.42 -0.33 3.60
N ILE A 52 -17.25 -0.12 4.63
CA ILE A 52 -16.81 0.08 6.03
C ILE A 52 -15.86 -1.03 6.49
N ALA A 53 -16.06 -2.27 6.00
CA ALA A 53 -15.18 -3.38 6.34
C ALA A 53 -13.75 -3.21 5.81
N TRP A 54 -13.54 -2.41 4.75
CA TRP A 54 -12.22 -2.14 4.21
C TRP A 54 -11.37 -1.29 5.17
N GLN A 55 -11.97 -0.30 5.85
CA GLN A 55 -11.24 0.59 6.77
C GLN A 55 -10.54 -0.18 7.91
N TYR A 56 -11.15 -1.29 8.34
CA TYR A 56 -10.63 -2.17 9.38
C TYR A 56 -9.97 -3.44 8.82
N SER A 57 -9.73 -3.50 7.50
CA SER A 57 -9.14 -4.66 6.86
C SER A 57 -7.61 -4.60 6.83
N ASP A 58 -7.00 -5.77 6.78
CA ASP A 58 -5.55 -5.94 6.59
C ASP A 58 -5.08 -5.29 5.27
N VAL A 59 -5.94 -5.21 4.26
CA VAL A 59 -5.63 -4.56 2.98
C VAL A 59 -5.41 -3.06 3.15
N ASN A 60 -6.15 -2.39 4.04
CA ASN A 60 -5.94 -0.98 4.34
C ASN A 60 -4.57 -0.75 4.99
N VAL A 61 -4.18 -1.61 5.94
CA VAL A 61 -2.86 -1.54 6.60
C VAL A 61 -1.74 -1.68 5.57
N VAL A 62 -1.85 -2.66 4.66
CA VAL A 62 -0.88 -2.85 3.57
C VAL A 62 -0.86 -1.65 2.62
N ALA A 63 -2.02 -1.08 2.29
CA ALA A 63 -2.10 0.08 1.41
C ALA A 63 -1.40 1.33 1.99
N VAL A 64 -1.60 1.61 3.28
CA VAL A 64 -0.93 2.72 3.97
C VAL A 64 0.58 2.51 4.00
N HIS A 65 1.05 1.31 4.32
CA HIS A 65 2.48 0.99 4.30
C HIS A 65 3.08 1.12 2.89
N HIS A 66 2.36 0.67 1.86
CA HIS A 66 2.79 0.85 0.48
C HIS A 66 2.88 2.33 0.08
N ALA A 67 1.92 3.15 0.51
CA ALA A 67 1.97 4.60 0.31
C ALA A 67 3.19 5.23 0.97
N LEU A 68 3.52 4.84 2.22
CA LEU A 68 4.72 5.31 2.91
C LEU A 68 6.00 4.90 2.19
N LEU A 69 6.12 3.64 1.76
CA LEU A 69 7.29 3.13 1.03
C LEU A 69 7.49 3.81 -0.33
N THR A 70 6.41 4.22 -0.98
CA THR A 70 6.46 4.89 -2.29
C THR A 70 6.53 6.41 -2.20
N SER A 71 6.36 6.99 -1.00
CA SER A 71 6.36 8.45 -0.77
C SER A 71 7.73 9.12 -0.92
N GLY A 72 8.81 8.33 -0.94
CA GLY A 72 10.18 8.84 -0.93
C GLY A 72 10.65 9.35 0.44
N LEU A 73 9.88 9.09 1.51
CA LEU A 73 10.35 9.23 2.89
C LEU A 73 11.36 8.12 3.22
N LEU A 74 12.29 8.42 4.11
CA LEU A 74 13.18 7.42 4.67
C LEU A 74 12.37 6.48 5.58
N ILE A 75 12.72 5.19 5.54
CA ILE A 75 12.07 4.18 6.38
C ILE A 75 12.45 4.44 7.84
N GLY A 76 11.46 4.49 8.72
CA GLY A 76 11.62 4.69 10.15
C GLY A 76 10.25 4.74 10.85
N ASP A 77 10.29 5.01 12.15
CA ASP A 77 9.08 5.19 12.94
C ASP A 77 8.34 6.47 12.51
N VAL A 78 7.02 6.37 12.38
CA VAL A 78 6.17 7.46 11.92
C VAL A 78 4.91 7.55 12.78
N ASP A 79 4.53 8.78 13.13
CA ASP A 79 3.22 9.08 13.67
C ASP A 79 2.29 9.45 12.51
N ILE A 80 1.12 8.80 12.44
CA ILE A 80 0.13 9.01 11.38
C ILE A 80 -1.23 9.37 11.96
N VAL A 81 -2.00 10.16 11.20
CA VAL A 81 -3.40 10.43 11.46
C VAL A 81 -4.20 9.88 10.28
N CYS A 82 -5.06 8.91 10.53
CA CYS A 82 -5.96 8.31 9.54
C CYS A 82 -7.38 8.85 9.66
N THR A 83 -8.21 8.63 8.64
CA THR A 83 -9.61 9.05 8.55
C THR A 83 -10.54 7.88 8.31
#